data_AF-A0A2D5C9T9-F1
#
_entry.id   AF-A0A2D5C9T9-F1
#
_cell.length_a   1.000
_cell.length_b   1.000
_cell.length_c   1.000
_cell.angle_alpha   90.00
_cell.angle_beta   90.00
_cell.angle_gamma   90.00
#
_symmetry.space_group_name_H-M   'P 1'
#
loop_
_entity.id
_entity.type
_entity.pdbx_description
1 polymer ?
#
loop_
_entity_poly.entity_id
_entity_poly.type
_entity_poly.pdbx_seq_one_letter_code
_entity_poly.pdbx_strand_id
1 'polypeptide(L)'
;MIDKDILDGLAELDEADLKRIKLLVDNKLNLHKNTKVSYRSKNIKCGKESCQTCPHGPYWYAEWTESGKRKTKYLGKTLDES
;
A
#
# COMPACT_ATOMS: atom_id res chain seq x y z
N MET A 1 26.51 -18.08 -0.72
CA MET A 1 27.09 -17.43 -1.92
C MET A 1 25.92 -16.98 -2.77
N ILE A 2 25.85 -15.70 -3.14
CA ILE A 2 24.78 -15.23 -4.03
C ILE A 2 25.12 -15.71 -5.44
N ASP A 3 24.13 -16.24 -6.14
CA ASP A 3 24.29 -16.72 -7.51
C ASP A 3 24.73 -15.59 -8.44
N LYS A 4 25.67 -15.87 -9.35
CA LYS A 4 26.16 -14.89 -10.33
C LYS A 4 25.03 -14.42 -11.24
N ASP A 5 24.09 -15.31 -11.57
CA ASP A 5 22.95 -14.97 -12.42
C ASP A 5 22.01 -13.96 -11.74
N ILE A 6 21.93 -13.99 -10.41
CA ILE A 6 21.16 -13.00 -9.63
C ILE A 6 21.85 -11.63 -9.67
N LEU A 7 23.18 -11.59 -9.60
CA LEU A 7 23.94 -10.33 -9.65
C LEU A 7 23.86 -9.69 -11.04
N ASP A 8 24.06 -10.50 -12.08
CA ASP A 8 23.97 -10.05 -13.47
C ASP A 8 22.52 -9.58 -13.76
N GLY A 9 21.51 -10.31 -13.28
CA GLY A 9 20.11 -9.89 -13.39
C GLY A 9 19.78 -8.58 -12.67
N LEU A 10 20.39 -8.29 -11.52
CA LEU A 10 20.18 -7.01 -10.81
C LEU A 10 20.88 -5.83 -11.49
N ALA A 11 22.01 -6.08 -12.17
CA ALA A 11 22.80 -5.04 -12.83
C ALA A 11 22.08 -4.44 -14.05
N GLU A 12 21.22 -5.23 -14.71
CA GLU A 12 20.46 -4.83 -15.90
C GLU A 12 19.15 -4.10 -15.57
N LEU A 13 18.79 -3.97 -14.29
CA LEU A 13 17.53 -3.34 -13.88
C LEU A 13 17.63 -1.83 -13.76
N ASP A 14 16.52 -1.16 -14.08
CA ASP A 14 16.39 0.27 -13.86
C ASP A 14 16.07 0.62 -12.40
N GLU A 15 16.06 1.92 -12.08
CA GLU A 15 15.79 2.41 -10.72
C GLU A 15 14.40 2.02 -10.20
N ALA A 16 13.40 1.91 -11.07
CA ALA A 16 12.04 1.57 -10.68
C ALA A 16 11.94 0.09 -10.29
N ASP A 17 12.56 -0.78 -11.07
CA ASP A 17 12.62 -2.22 -10.80
C ASP A 17 13.43 -2.53 -9.54
N LEU A 18 14.56 -1.86 -9.34
CA LEU A 18 15.36 -1.98 -8.12
C LEU A 18 14.57 -1.57 -6.87
N LYS A 19 13.78 -0.48 -6.94
CA LYS A 19 12.87 -0.08 -5.85
C LYS A 19 11.81 -1.13 -5.57
N ARG A 20 11.28 -1.79 -6.60
CA ARG A 20 10.30 -2.87 -6.47
C ARG A 20 10.91 -4.09 -5.80
N ILE A 21 12.13 -4.50 -6.19
CA ILE A 21 12.85 -5.61 -5.56
C ILE A 21 13.13 -5.29 -4.09
N LYS A 22 13.59 -4.07 -3.78
CA LYS A 22 13.80 -3.64 -2.39
C LYS A 22 12.53 -3.79 -1.56
N LEU A 23 11.37 -3.38 -2.07
CA LEU A 23 10.09 -3.52 -1.38
C LEU A 23 9.77 -5.00 -1.10
N LEU A 24 9.99 -5.89 -2.07
CA LEU A 24 9.73 -7.33 -1.91
C LEU A 24 10.67 -7.96 -0.88
N VAL A 25 11.95 -7.61 -0.93
CA VAL A 25 12.96 -8.07 0.04
C VAL A 25 12.62 -7.58 1.44
N ASP A 26 12.31 -6.29 1.61
CA ASP A 26 11.95 -5.73 2.91
C ASP A 26 10.70 -6.42 3.50
N ASN A 27 9.71 -6.75 2.66
CA ASN A 27 8.53 -7.51 3.08
C ASN A 27 8.90 -8.94 3.49
N LYS A 28 9.69 -9.65 2.68
CA LYS A 28 10.14 -11.02 2.97
C LYS A 28 10.93 -11.10 4.28
N LEU A 29 11.81 -10.13 4.49
CA LEU A 29 12.61 -9.99 5.69
C LEU A 29 11.82 -9.39 6.86
N ASN A 30 10.56 -9.02 6.65
CA ASN A 30 9.71 -8.39 7.65
C ASN A 30 10.37 -7.14 8.29
N LEU A 31 11.20 -6.43 7.54
CA LEU A 31 11.93 -5.25 8.04
C LEU A 31 10.98 -4.09 8.36
N HIS A 32 9.78 -4.11 7.82
CA HIS A 32 8.72 -3.13 8.09
C HIS A 32 7.77 -3.54 9.23
N LYS A 33 8.13 -4.54 10.06
CA LYS A 33 7.28 -5.07 11.16
C LYS A 33 6.77 -4.03 12.17
N ASN A 34 7.36 -2.83 12.23
CA ASN A 34 6.89 -1.77 13.12
C ASN A 34 5.79 -0.87 12.52
N THR A 35 5.44 -1.04 11.25
CA THR A 35 4.34 -0.30 10.64
C THR A 35 3.03 -1.02 10.94
N LYS A 36 2.43 -0.71 12.10
CA LYS A 36 1.09 -1.21 12.46
C LYS A 36 0.05 -0.65 11.48
N VAL A 37 -0.40 -1.48 10.55
CA VAL A 37 -1.49 -1.15 9.63
C VAL A 37 -2.84 -1.44 10.31
N SER A 38 -3.78 -0.50 10.23
CA SER A 38 -5.16 -0.66 10.70
C SER A 38 -6.13 -0.47 9.53
N TYR A 39 -7.13 -1.35 9.42
CA TYR A 39 -8.16 -1.28 8.39
C TYR A 39 -9.41 -0.62 8.95
N ARG A 40 -9.98 0.35 8.22
CA ARG A 40 -11.19 1.08 8.64
C ARG A 40 -12.12 1.30 7.46
N SER A 41 -13.41 1.03 7.66
CA SER A 41 -14.48 1.42 6.74
C SER A 41 -14.93 2.86 7.01
N LYS A 42 -15.10 3.67 5.96
CA LYS A 42 -15.55 5.06 6.04
C LYS A 42 -16.68 5.35 5.04
N ASN A 43 -17.65 6.17 5.46
CA ASN A 43 -18.62 6.79 4.57
C ASN A 43 -18.15 8.23 4.25
N ILE A 44 -18.16 8.62 2.98
CA ILE A 44 -17.56 9.86 2.47
C ILE A 44 -18.63 10.77 1.88
N LYS A 45 -18.62 12.06 2.26
CA LYS A 45 -19.43 13.10 1.60
C LYS A 45 -18.73 13.53 0.31
N CYS A 46 -19.43 13.50 -0.84
CA CYS A 46 -18.82 13.87 -2.12
C CYS A 46 -18.73 15.39 -2.37
N GLY A 47 -19.38 16.21 -1.55
CA GLY A 47 -19.36 17.68 -1.67
C GLY A 47 -20.23 18.27 -2.78
N LYS A 48 -20.94 17.45 -3.57
CA LYS A 48 -21.88 17.94 -4.57
C LYS A 48 -23.18 18.39 -3.89
N GLU A 49 -23.60 19.63 -4.14
CA GLU A 49 -24.83 20.22 -3.58
C GLU A 49 -26.09 19.41 -3.95
N SER A 50 -26.12 18.84 -5.15
CA SER A 50 -27.27 18.06 -5.66
C SER A 50 -27.22 16.57 -5.32
N CYS A 51 -26.25 16.09 -4.53
CA CYS A 51 -26.15 14.67 -4.21
C CYS A 51 -27.13 14.26 -3.12
N GLN A 52 -28.13 13.44 -3.49
CA GLN A 52 -29.14 12.92 -2.55
C GLN A 52 -28.77 11.57 -1.92
N THR A 53 -27.73 10.90 -2.43
CA THR A 53 -27.35 9.54 -2.00
C THR A 53 -26.12 9.55 -1.08
N CYS A 54 -25.72 10.72 -0.59
CA CYS A 54 -24.62 10.86 0.36
C CYS A 54 -25.06 10.48 1.78
N PRO A 55 -24.14 9.99 2.63
CA PRO A 55 -22.72 9.74 2.35
C PRO A 55 -22.49 8.43 1.58
N HIS A 56 -21.48 8.40 0.72
CA HIS A 56 -21.14 7.22 -0.09
C HIS A 56 -20.25 6.24 0.67
N GLY A 57 -20.43 4.95 0.46
CA GLY A 57 -19.64 3.90 1.09
C GLY A 57 -20.52 2.72 1.51
N PRO A 58 -20.00 1.85 2.40
CA PRO A 58 -18.69 1.95 3.05
C PRO A 58 -17.51 1.75 2.08
N TYR A 59 -16.44 2.51 2.30
CA TYR A 59 -15.17 2.40 1.61
C TYR A 59 -14.08 1.96 2.59
N TRP A 60 -13.25 1.01 2.17
CA TRP A 60 -12.15 0.53 2.99
C TRP A 60 -10.89 1.36 2.78
N TYR A 61 -10.23 1.64 3.89
CA TYR A 61 -8.92 2.30 3.93
C TYR A 61 -7.97 1.52 4.83
N ALA A 62 -6.73 1.35 4.38
CA ALA A 62 -5.60 1.03 5.25
C ALA A 62 -5.02 2.33 5.81
N GLU A 63 -4.74 2.36 7.10
CA GLU A 63 -4.07 3.48 7.78
C GLU A 63 -2.80 2.98 8.48
N TRP A 64 -1.70 3.71 8.34
CA TRP A 64 -0.46 3.41 9.06
C TRP A 64 0.35 4.69 9.33
N THR A 65 1.35 4.60 10.20
CA THR A 65 2.31 5.69 10.43
C THR A 65 3.64 5.32 9.80
N GLU A 66 4.16 6.20 8.98
CA GLU A 66 5.46 6.06 8.31
C GLU A 66 6.25 7.36 8.51
N SER A 67 7.44 7.28 9.08
CA SER A 67 8.32 8.44 9.34
C SER A 67 7.60 9.59 10.08
N GLY A 68 6.81 9.25 11.10
CA GLY A 68 6.03 10.21 11.90
C GLY A 68 4.80 10.80 11.21
N LYS A 69 4.50 10.42 9.95
CA LYS A 69 3.34 10.91 9.21
C LYS A 69 2.29 9.81 9.07
N ARG A 70 1.02 10.15 9.33
CA ARG A 70 -0.10 9.25 9.04
C ARG A 70 -0.28 9.13 7.53
N LYS A 71 -0.37 7.90 7.07
CA LYS A 71 -0.62 7.51 5.68
C LYS A 71 -1.95 6.77 5.62
N THR A 72 -2.66 6.96 4.52
CA THR A 72 -3.90 6.25 4.24
C THR A 72 -3.92 5.78 2.79
N LYS A 73 -4.38 4.55 2.54
CA LYS A 73 -4.56 4.00 1.20
C LYS A 73 -6.01 3.53 1.04
N TYR A 74 -6.68 3.97 -0.01
CA TYR A 74 -8.00 3.47 -0.39
C TYR A 74 -7.88 2.04 -0.94
N LEU A 75 -8.75 1.15 -0.47
CA LEU A 75 -8.74 -0.27 -0.79
C LEU A 75 -9.93 -0.73 -1.63
N GLY A 76 -10.98 0.09 -1.76
CA GLY A 76 -12.18 -0.29 -2.51
C GLY A 76 -13.46 -0.31 -1.66
N LYS A 77 -14.53 -0.85 -2.24
CA LYS A 77 -15.84 -1.04 -1.57
C LYS A 77 -15.90 -2.34 -0.76
N THR A 78 -15.23 -3.39 -1.23
CA THR A 78 -15.08 -4.67 -0.53
C THR A 78 -13.61 -4.96 -0.28
N LEU A 79 -13.30 -5.61 0.84
CA LEU A 79 -11.99 -6.21 1.12
C LEU A 79 -12.02 -7.62 0.52
N ASP A 80 -12.01 -7.74 -0.81
CA ASP A 80 -11.81 -9.04 -1.44
C ASP A 80 -10.31 -9.33 -1.50
N GLU A 81 -9.87 -10.33 -0.73
CA GLU A 81 -8.55 -10.93 -0.88
C GLU A 81 -8.58 -11.85 -2.11
N SER A 82 -8.21 -11.31 -3.28
CA SER A 82 -7.90 -12.11 -4.48
C SER A 82 -6.40 -12.33 -4.61
#